data_AF-A0A1N6CS04-F1
#
_entry.id   AF-A0A1N6CS04-F1
#
_cell.length_a   1.000
_cell.length_b   1.000
_cell.length_c   1.000
_cell.angle_alpha   90.00
_cell.angle_beta   90.00
_cell.angle_gamma   90.00
#
_symmetry.space_group_name_H-M   'P 1'
#
loop_
_entity.id
_entity.type
_entity.pdbx_description
1 polymer ?
#
loop_
_entity_poly.entity_id
_entity_poly.type
_entity_poly.pdbx_seq_one_letter_code
_entity_poly.pdbx_strand_id
1 'polypeptide(L)'
;MLLDETSLAVQGDIFSGEPTTACSAPGPAPVQPEAGTFGIPPVIWGVMAASYGLFFGGLILGTGHDGRAMFMIVISILYTLMYFGTAFALNSLRRGSSREKSQWIKGRFDTLTGPMSFGSVFGQMLIVPMMFAAFGLAIAVIRFTVM
;
A
#
# COMPACT_ATOMS: atom_id res chain seq x y z
N MET A 1 5.13 -3.58 45.73
CA MET A 1 3.66 -3.54 45.92
C MET A 1 3.15 -2.51 44.92
N LEU A 2 2.77 -2.75 43.65
CA LEU A 2 2.26 -3.90 42.91
C LEU A 2 1.19 -4.67 43.68
N LEU A 3 -0.05 -4.16 43.59
CA LEU A 3 -1.32 -4.90 43.45
C LEU A 3 -2.49 -3.93 43.73
N ASP A 4 -2.88 -3.12 42.75
CA ASP A 4 -4.24 -2.51 42.72
C ASP A 4 -4.84 -2.42 41.30
N GLU A 5 -4.22 -3.09 40.33
CA GLU A 5 -4.60 -3.00 38.91
C GLU A 5 -5.60 -4.10 38.51
N THR A 6 -5.74 -5.13 39.35
CA THR A 6 -6.63 -6.29 39.14
C THR A 6 -8.05 -6.09 39.69
N SER A 7 -8.32 -5.03 40.46
CA SER A 7 -9.64 -4.78 41.06
C SER A 7 -10.64 -4.09 40.12
N LEU A 8 -10.19 -3.55 38.99
CA LEU A 8 -11.06 -2.81 38.05
C LEU A 8 -11.73 -3.68 36.97
N ALA A 9 -11.40 -4.97 36.90
CA ALA A 9 -11.96 -5.88 35.89
C ALA A 9 -13.18 -6.69 36.36
N VAL A 10 -13.65 -6.53 37.61
CA VAL A 10 -14.65 -7.43 38.23
C VAL A 10 -16.05 -6.82 38.37
N GLN A 11 -16.30 -5.60 37.87
CA GLN A 11 -17.59 -4.90 38.07
C GLN A 11 -18.35 -4.65 36.75
N GLY A 12 -18.51 -5.68 35.93
CA GLY A 12 -19.27 -5.60 34.66
C GLY A 12 -20.48 -6.51 34.57
N ASP A 13 -20.69 -7.44 35.50
CA ASP A 13 -21.57 -8.61 35.27
C ASP A 13 -22.92 -8.62 36.02
N ILE A 14 -23.37 -7.49 36.59
CA ILE A 14 -24.70 -7.42 37.24
C ILE A 14 -25.38 -6.08 36.94
N PHE A 15 -26.15 -6.00 35.85
CA PHE A 15 -27.41 -5.26 35.86
C PHE A 15 -28.32 -5.67 34.69
N SER A 16 -29.20 -6.65 34.92
CA SER A 16 -30.41 -6.84 34.11
C SER A 16 -31.56 -6.13 34.81
N GLY A 17 -32.17 -5.13 34.14
CA GLY A 17 -33.35 -4.43 34.61
C GLY A 17 -33.64 -3.12 33.84
N GLU A 18 -34.23 -3.23 32.64
CA GLU A 18 -34.87 -2.16 31.85
C GLU A 18 -36.01 -1.43 32.62
N PRO A 19 -36.58 -0.27 32.17
CA PRO A 19 -36.46 0.40 30.86
C PRO A 19 -36.36 1.95 30.94
N THR A 20 -35.30 2.56 30.40
CA THR A 20 -35.31 3.99 30.08
C THR A 20 -34.47 4.28 28.83
N THR A 21 -35.18 4.65 27.76
CA THR A 21 -34.74 5.52 26.65
C THR A 21 -33.32 5.27 26.14
N ALA A 22 -33.20 4.31 25.21
CA ALA A 22 -31.98 4.09 24.44
C ALA A 22 -31.64 5.31 23.58
N CYS A 23 -30.83 6.24 24.11
CA CYS A 23 -29.99 7.11 23.30
C CYS A 23 -28.58 6.55 23.40
N SER A 24 -28.25 5.69 22.44
CA SER A 24 -27.03 4.89 22.40
C SER A 24 -25.79 5.75 22.62
N ALA A 25 -25.09 5.50 23.73
CA ALA A 25 -23.69 5.86 23.86
C ALA A 25 -22.93 5.29 22.64
N PRO A 26 -21.99 6.04 22.04
CA PRO A 26 -21.25 5.54 20.90
C PRO A 26 -20.47 4.31 21.37
N GLY A 27 -20.93 3.13 20.95
CA GLY A 27 -20.17 1.90 21.10
C GLY A 27 -18.78 2.08 20.50
N PRO A 28 -17.79 1.24 20.89
CA PRO A 28 -16.47 1.29 20.28
C PRO A 28 -16.67 1.30 18.77
N ALA A 29 -16.22 2.39 18.12
CA ALA A 29 -16.35 2.54 16.69
C ALA A 29 -15.90 1.22 16.06
N PRO A 30 -16.66 0.64 15.13
CA PRO A 30 -16.24 -0.60 14.49
C PRO A 30 -14.82 -0.36 14.01
N VAL A 31 -13.87 -1.10 14.59
CA VAL A 31 -12.48 -1.08 14.15
C VAL A 31 -12.58 -1.53 12.71
N GLN A 32 -12.53 -0.57 11.77
CA GLN A 32 -12.55 -0.88 10.35
C GLN A 32 -11.43 -1.90 10.20
N PRO A 33 -11.74 -3.14 9.77
CA PRO A 33 -10.70 -4.12 9.48
C PRO A 33 -9.76 -3.39 8.56
N GLU A 34 -8.52 -3.22 9.01
CA GLU A 34 -7.49 -2.45 8.33
C GLU A 34 -7.71 -2.67 6.85
N ALA A 35 -8.25 -1.64 6.18
CA ALA A 35 -8.68 -1.73 4.80
C ALA A 35 -7.40 -2.12 4.09
N GLY A 36 -7.28 -3.42 3.82
CA GLY A 36 -5.97 -3.97 3.55
C GLY A 36 -5.41 -3.18 2.39
N THR A 37 -4.09 -3.09 2.31
CA THR A 37 -3.34 -2.62 1.12
C THR A 37 -3.72 -3.38 -0.19
N PHE A 38 -4.84 -4.10 -0.22
CA PHE A 38 -5.15 -5.32 -0.94
C PHE A 38 -6.53 -5.28 -1.63
N GLY A 39 -7.00 -4.08 -1.99
CA GLY A 39 -7.99 -3.94 -3.06
C GLY A 39 -7.36 -3.61 -4.42
N ILE A 40 -6.03 -3.43 -4.47
CA ILE A 40 -5.36 -2.82 -5.62
C ILE A 40 -5.26 -3.84 -6.76
N PRO A 41 -5.87 -3.58 -7.94
CA PRO A 41 -5.81 -4.51 -9.06
C PRO A 41 -4.38 -4.78 -9.49
N PRO A 42 -4.11 -5.99 -9.99
CA PRO A 42 -2.77 -6.42 -10.39
C PRO A 42 -2.14 -5.53 -11.46
N VAL A 43 -2.95 -4.78 -12.21
CA VAL A 43 -2.48 -3.80 -13.20
C VAL A 43 -1.66 -2.68 -12.56
N ILE A 44 -2.10 -2.13 -11.41
CA ILE A 44 -1.37 -1.06 -10.73
C ILE A 44 -0.02 -1.57 -10.21
N TRP A 45 -0.03 -2.75 -9.61
CA TRP A 45 1.19 -3.44 -9.20
C TRP A 45 2.16 -3.64 -10.36
N GLY A 46 1.65 -4.05 -11.53
CA GLY A 46 2.44 -4.20 -12.75
C GLY A 46 3.05 -2.89 -13.23
N VAL A 47 2.27 -1.80 -13.27
CA VAL A 47 2.78 -0.49 -13.71
C VAL A 47 3.79 0.09 -12.71
N MET A 48 3.56 -0.08 -11.40
CA MET A 48 4.54 0.29 -10.38
C MET A 48 5.84 -0.49 -10.56
N ALA A 49 5.79 -1.83 -10.66
CA ALA A 49 6.98 -2.64 -10.86
C ALA A 49 7.73 -2.27 -12.16
N ALA A 50 6.99 -2.00 -13.25
CA ALA A 50 7.57 -1.55 -14.51
C ALA A 50 8.32 -0.23 -14.38
N SER A 51 7.77 0.73 -13.63
CA SER A 51 8.42 2.04 -13.40
C SER A 51 9.75 1.92 -12.66
N TYR A 52 9.83 1.06 -11.64
CA TYR A 52 11.09 0.74 -10.96
C TYR A 52 12.08 0.02 -11.88
N GLY A 53 11.60 -0.89 -12.73
CA GLY A 53 12.44 -1.52 -13.76
C GLY A 53 13.05 -0.49 -14.70
N LEU A 54 12.26 0.50 -15.14
CA LEU A 54 12.74 1.60 -15.98
C LEU A 54 13.76 2.48 -15.25
N PHE A 55 13.50 2.79 -13.98
CA PHE A 55 14.41 3.55 -13.13
C PHE A 55 15.77 2.85 -12.99
N PHE A 56 15.78 1.59 -12.56
CA PHE A 56 17.02 0.82 -12.39
C PHE A 56 17.73 0.56 -13.72
N GLY A 57 16.99 0.29 -14.80
CA GLY A 57 17.56 0.16 -16.14
C GLY A 57 18.28 1.44 -16.59
N GLY A 58 17.67 2.60 -16.32
CA GLY A 58 18.30 3.90 -16.56
C GLY A 58 19.57 4.13 -15.76
N LEU A 59 19.57 3.79 -14.47
CA LEU A 59 20.76 3.86 -13.63
C LEU A 59 21.87 2.93 -14.14
N ILE A 60 21.54 1.69 -14.50
CA ILE A 60 22.49 0.70 -15.00
C ILE A 60 23.17 1.20 -16.28
N LEU A 61 22.40 1.75 -17.21
CA LEU A 61 22.92 2.32 -18.45
C LEU A 61 23.79 3.55 -18.17
N GLY A 62 23.37 4.42 -17.24
CA GLY A 62 24.10 5.64 -16.89
C GLY A 62 25.40 5.39 -16.14
N THR A 63 25.42 4.47 -15.19
CA THR A 63 26.55 4.26 -14.25
C THR A 63 27.31 2.96 -14.51
N GLY A 64 27.13 2.31 -15.66
CA GLY A 64 27.73 1.02 -15.97
C GLY A 64 29.26 0.97 -15.95
N HIS A 65 29.92 2.13 -15.93
CA HIS A 65 31.37 2.26 -15.86
C HIS A 65 31.94 2.29 -14.43
N ASP A 66 31.10 2.46 -13.39
CA ASP A 66 31.54 2.49 -11.99
C ASP A 66 31.03 1.24 -11.24
N GLY A 67 31.97 0.37 -10.85
CA GLY A 67 31.68 -0.85 -10.11
C GLY A 67 31.06 -0.61 -8.73
N ARG A 68 31.36 0.53 -8.08
CA ARG A 68 30.76 0.88 -6.77
C ARG A 68 29.29 1.27 -6.93
N ALA A 69 28.97 2.03 -7.97
CA ALA A 69 27.60 2.38 -8.30
C ALA A 69 26.78 1.13 -8.62
N MET A 70 27.34 0.21 -9.41
CA MET A 70 26.69 -1.07 -9.72
C MET A 70 26.38 -1.90 -8.47
N PHE A 71 27.31 -1.98 -7.51
CA PHE A 71 27.07 -2.70 -6.26
C PHE A 71 25.87 -2.13 -5.47
N MET A 72 25.79 -0.80 -5.36
CA MET A 72 24.66 -0.12 -4.69
C MET A 72 23.33 -0.31 -5.42
N ILE A 73 23.35 -0.30 -6.75
CA ILE A 73 22.17 -0.57 -7.59
C ILE A 73 21.67 -2.00 -7.36
N VAL A 74 22.56 -2.99 -7.36
CA VAL A 74 22.19 -4.39 -7.14
C VAL A 74 21.52 -4.59 -5.77
N ILE A 75 22.07 -3.99 -4.71
CA ILE A 75 21.45 -4.07 -3.36
C ILE A 75 20.06 -3.44 -3.38
N SER A 76 19.91 -2.28 -4.05
CA SER A 76 18.62 -1.59 -4.16
C SER A 76 17.59 -2.40 -4.94
N ILE A 77 18.00 -3.10 -6.00
CA ILE A 77 17.15 -4.02 -6.76
C ILE A 77 16.71 -5.18 -5.88
N LEU A 78 17.62 -5.81 -5.14
CA LEU A 78 17.30 -6.91 -4.22
C LEU A 78 16.28 -6.49 -3.16
N TYR A 79 16.45 -5.31 -2.58
CA TYR A 79 15.49 -4.77 -1.61
C TYR A 79 14.12 -4.51 -2.24
N THR A 80 14.09 -3.93 -3.44
CA THR A 80 12.86 -3.69 -4.19
C THR A 80 12.15 -5.01 -4.51
N LEU A 81 12.88 -6.03 -4.96
CA LEU A 81 12.35 -7.37 -5.21
C LEU A 81 11.79 -8.01 -3.95
N MET A 82 12.44 -7.84 -2.79
CA MET A 82 11.93 -8.32 -1.51
C MET A 82 10.60 -7.65 -1.16
N TYR A 83 10.50 -6.32 -1.32
CA TYR A 83 9.28 -5.55 -1.03
C TYR A 83 8.12 -5.98 -1.95
N PHE A 84 8.33 -5.95 -3.27
CA PHE A 84 7.31 -6.31 -4.25
C PHE A 84 6.99 -7.81 -4.21
N GLY A 85 7.99 -8.66 -3.98
CA GLY A 85 7.82 -10.11 -3.85
C GLY A 85 6.98 -10.49 -2.65
N THR A 86 7.20 -9.85 -1.50
CA THR A 86 6.40 -10.07 -0.29
C THR A 86 4.94 -9.68 -0.53
N ALA A 87 4.72 -8.50 -1.12
CA ALA A 87 3.37 -8.06 -1.44
C ALA A 87 2.68 -8.98 -2.46
N PHE A 88 3.39 -9.46 -3.48
CA PHE A 88 2.87 -10.41 -4.44
C PHE A 88 2.54 -11.77 -3.81
N ALA A 89 3.41 -12.27 -2.93
CA ALA A 89 3.19 -13.52 -2.19
C ALA A 89 1.93 -13.44 -1.32
N LEU A 90 1.78 -12.36 -0.54
CA LEU A 90 0.59 -12.10 0.26
C LEU A 90 -0.67 -11.97 -0.60
N ASN A 91 -0.57 -11.30 -1.75
CA ASN A 91 -1.70 -11.16 -2.69
C ASN A 91 -2.10 -12.52 -3.31
N SER A 92 -1.12 -13.39 -3.58
CA SER A 92 -1.35 -14.72 -4.14
C SER A 92 -2.07 -15.66 -3.16
N LEU A 93 -1.80 -15.52 -1.86
CA LEU A 93 -2.47 -16.26 -0.79
C LEU A 93 -3.94 -15.84 -0.63
N ARG A 94 -4.24 -14.57 -0.94
CA ARG A 94 -5.59 -13.98 -0.78
C ARG A 94 -6.54 -14.29 -1.95
N ARG A 95 -6.04 -14.83 -3.07
CA ARG A 95 -6.81 -15.20 -4.28
C ARG A 95 -7.91 -16.25 -4.03
N GLY A 96 -7.91 -16.96 -2.89
CA GLY A 96 -8.98 -17.87 -2.47
C GLY A 96 -10.22 -17.17 -1.90
N SER A 97 -10.14 -15.90 -1.51
CA SER A 97 -11.23 -15.10 -0.95
C SER A 97 -11.90 -14.26 -2.05
N SER A 98 -12.80 -14.89 -2.82
CA SER A 98 -13.43 -14.31 -4.02
C SER A 98 -14.58 -13.32 -3.73
N ARG A 99 -14.41 -12.32 -2.84
CA ARG A 99 -15.50 -11.36 -2.52
C ARG A 99 -15.18 -9.88 -2.73
N GLU A 100 -13.99 -9.54 -3.21
CA GLU A 100 -13.52 -8.14 -3.24
C GLU A 100 -13.38 -7.52 -4.64
N LYS A 101 -13.88 -8.19 -5.70
CA LYS A 101 -13.95 -7.58 -7.05
C LYS A 101 -15.07 -6.54 -7.20
N SER A 102 -16.01 -6.48 -6.25
CA SER A 102 -17.27 -5.72 -6.39
C SER A 102 -17.11 -4.20 -6.17
N GLN A 103 -16.15 -3.77 -5.33
CA GLN A 103 -16.00 -2.35 -4.98
C GLN A 103 -15.26 -1.54 -6.06
N TRP A 104 -14.33 -2.17 -6.77
CA TRP A 104 -13.58 -1.54 -7.87
C TRP A 104 -14.41 -1.33 -9.14
N ILE A 105 -15.31 -2.26 -9.45
CA ILE A 105 -16.25 -2.16 -10.59
C ILE A 105 -17.30 -1.06 -10.36
N LYS A 106 -17.58 -0.69 -9.11
CA LYS A 106 -18.54 0.38 -8.79
C LYS A 106 -17.99 1.81 -8.98
N GLY A 107 -16.68 2.00 -9.20
CA GLY A 107 -16.10 3.26 -9.67
C GLY A 107 -16.19 4.47 -8.71
N ARG A 108 -16.67 4.28 -7.48
CA ARG A 108 -16.71 5.30 -6.41
C ARG A 108 -16.01 4.78 -5.18
N PHE A 109 -14.91 5.43 -4.81
CA PHE A 109 -14.31 5.25 -3.49
C PHE A 109 -14.88 6.35 -2.59
N ASP A 110 -15.60 5.96 -1.54
CA ASP A 110 -16.10 6.90 -0.55
C ASP A 110 -14.91 7.37 0.31
N THR A 111 -14.55 8.65 0.19
CA THR A 111 -13.57 9.29 1.08
C THR A 111 -14.30 10.19 2.08
N LEU A 112 -13.63 10.57 3.17
CA LEU A 112 -14.17 11.49 4.19
C LEU A 112 -14.67 12.82 3.60
N THR A 113 -14.16 13.24 2.44
CA THR A 113 -14.53 14.48 1.73
C THR A 113 -15.46 14.26 0.52
N GLY A 114 -15.92 13.02 0.30
CA GLY A 114 -16.85 12.67 -0.79
C GLY A 114 -16.31 11.59 -1.73
N PRO A 115 -17.11 11.20 -2.74
CA PRO A 115 -16.74 10.12 -3.65
C PRO A 115 -15.58 10.54 -4.57
N MET A 116 -14.45 9.85 -4.47
CA MET A 116 -13.30 10.08 -5.34
C MET A 116 -13.34 9.13 -6.54
N SER A 117 -13.03 9.69 -7.72
CA SER A 117 -13.01 8.92 -8.96
C SER A 117 -11.86 7.91 -8.96
N PHE A 118 -12.10 6.76 -9.58
CA PHE A 118 -11.11 5.70 -9.73
C PHE A 118 -9.78 6.21 -10.33
N GLY A 119 -9.86 7.05 -11.37
CA GLY A 119 -8.70 7.61 -12.05
C GLY A 119 -7.86 8.55 -11.17
N SER A 120 -8.49 9.29 -10.25
CA SER A 120 -7.77 10.21 -9.36
C SER A 120 -6.92 9.46 -8.33
N VAL A 121 -7.46 8.39 -7.74
CA VAL A 121 -6.72 7.53 -6.80
C VAL A 121 -5.59 6.78 -7.51
N PHE A 122 -5.88 6.25 -8.71
CA PHE A 122 -4.87 5.64 -9.57
C PHE A 122 -3.72 6.62 -9.87
N GLY A 123 -4.05 7.84 -10.30
CA GLY A 123 -3.05 8.87 -10.58
C GLY A 123 -2.20 9.22 -9.36
N GLN A 124 -2.82 9.37 -8.18
CA GLN A 124 -2.11 9.65 -6.93
C GLN A 124 -1.14 8.53 -6.54
N MET A 125 -1.54 7.27 -6.71
CA MET A 125 -0.69 6.15 -6.35
C MET A 125 0.50 6.00 -7.33
N LEU A 126 0.28 6.34 -8.60
CA LEU A 126 1.28 6.18 -9.66
C LEU A 126 2.18 7.40 -9.88
N ILE A 127 1.88 8.56 -9.29
CA ILE A 127 2.67 9.77 -9.52
C ILE A 127 4.14 9.58 -9.13
N VAL A 128 4.40 9.07 -7.94
CA VAL A 128 5.76 8.86 -7.43
C VAL A 128 6.53 7.82 -8.25
N PRO A 129 5.99 6.61 -8.50
CA PRO A 129 6.63 5.63 -9.39
C PRO A 129 6.91 6.19 -10.80
N MET A 130 5.97 6.94 -11.38
CA MET A 130 6.17 7.57 -12.69
C MET A 130 7.32 8.60 -12.70
N MET A 131 7.50 9.36 -11.61
CA MET A 131 8.63 10.27 -11.50
C MET A 131 9.97 9.52 -11.49
N PHE A 132 10.05 8.38 -10.79
CA PHE A 132 11.25 7.54 -10.82
C PHE A 132 11.53 6.99 -12.22
N ALA A 133 10.50 6.51 -12.93
CA ALA A 133 10.66 6.06 -14.31
C ALA A 133 11.16 7.17 -15.23
N ALA A 134 10.57 8.37 -15.15
CA ALA A 134 10.99 9.53 -15.92
C ALA A 134 12.45 9.92 -15.62
N PHE A 135 12.85 9.86 -14.35
CA PHE A 135 14.22 10.15 -13.94
C PHE A 135 15.22 9.12 -14.49
N GLY A 136 14.95 7.82 -14.38
CA GLY A 136 15.81 6.79 -14.97
C GLY A 136 15.89 6.91 -16.49
N LEU A 137 14.76 7.18 -17.15
CA LEU A 137 14.74 7.41 -18.60
C LEU A 137 15.58 8.64 -18.99
N ALA A 138 15.51 9.73 -18.22
CA ALA A 138 16.34 10.91 -18.45
C ALA A 138 17.84 10.58 -18.36
N ILE A 139 18.26 9.80 -17.37
CA ILE A 139 19.64 9.32 -17.25
C ILE A 139 20.04 8.49 -18.47
N ALA A 140 19.18 7.57 -18.91
CA ALA A 140 19.44 6.75 -20.09
C ALA A 140 19.62 7.60 -21.36
N VAL A 141 18.74 8.59 -21.57
CA VAL A 141 18.81 9.50 -22.71
C VAL A 141 20.10 10.33 -22.67
N ILE A 142 20.46 10.90 -21.51
CA ILE A 142 21.70 11.66 -21.36
C ILE A 142 22.91 10.77 -21.71
N ARG A 143 22.92 9.52 -21.24
CA ARG A 143 24.02 8.61 -21.57
C ARG A 143 24.08 8.30 -23.06
N PHE A 144 22.92 8.11 -23.69
CA PHE A 144 22.83 7.84 -25.12
C PHE A 144 23.30 9.03 -25.98
N THR A 145 23.01 10.26 -25.57
CA THR A 145 23.43 11.47 -26.31
C THR A 145 24.88 11.87 -26.06
N VAL A 146 25.47 11.46 -24.94
CA VAL A 146 26.88 11.72 -24.60
C VAL A 146 27.83 10.66 -25.15
N MET A 147 27.33 9.45 -25.45
CA MET A 147 28.07 8.39 -26.16
C MET A 147 28.33 8.78 -27.62
#